data_AF-A0A837RDS7-F1
#
_entry.id   AF-A0A837RDS7-F1
#
_cell.length_a   1.000
_cell.length_b   1.000
_cell.length_c   1.000
_cell.angle_alpha   90.00
_cell.angle_beta   90.00
_cell.angle_gamma   90.00
#
_symmetry.space_group_name_H-M   'P 1'
#
loop_
_entity.id
_entity.type
_entity.pdbx_description
1 polymer ?
#
loop_
_entity_poly.entity_id
_entity_poly.type
_entity_poly.pdbx_seq_one_letter_code
_entity_poly.pdbx_strand_id
1 'polypeptide(L)'
;MTDLKQAKTYQLDDEARAGIAELNQQYFKNWDWIYGQSPAFTIKQRRHFDAGTVEFQLNVDAGRIKTVTIYGDFFGAQPVDPVIDHLIGVKYERQAIATALAPLDLSQYFGNIDRDQLIDLLVAP
;
A
#
# COMPACT_ATOMS: atom_id res chain seq x y z
N MET A 1 -9.69 -31.69 -8.94
CA MET A 1 -11.09 -32.03 -8.56
C MET A 1 -11.95 -31.79 -9.79
N THR A 2 -12.54 -32.83 -10.36
CA THR A 2 -13.21 -32.75 -11.69
C THR A 2 -14.70 -33.09 -11.62
N ASP A 3 -15.26 -33.27 -10.42
CA ASP A 3 -16.67 -33.61 -10.23
C ASP A 3 -17.30 -32.72 -9.16
N LEU A 4 -18.17 -31.81 -9.59
CA LEU A 4 -18.93 -30.90 -8.73
C LEU A 4 -19.86 -31.65 -7.75
N LYS A 5 -20.21 -32.91 -8.02
CA LYS A 5 -21.08 -33.72 -7.16
C LYS A 5 -20.41 -34.15 -5.85
N GLN A 6 -19.08 -34.06 -5.75
CA GLN A 6 -18.31 -34.41 -4.56
C GLN A 6 -17.95 -33.18 -3.70
N ALA A 7 -18.36 -31.99 -4.12
CA ALA A 7 -18.10 -30.76 -3.39
C ALA A 7 -18.95 -30.71 -2.11
N LYS A 8 -18.30 -30.48 -0.96
CA LYS A 8 -19.00 -30.24 0.30
C LYS A 8 -19.53 -28.81 0.31
N THR A 9 -20.84 -28.64 0.42
CA THR A 9 -21.47 -27.33 0.60
C THR A 9 -21.42 -26.93 2.07
N TYR A 10 -20.81 -25.77 2.35
CA TYR A 10 -20.92 -25.13 3.66
C TYR A 10 -22.10 -24.16 3.64
N GLN A 11 -23.12 -24.45 4.45
CA GLN A 11 -24.25 -23.54 4.64
C GLN A 11 -23.87 -22.54 5.72
N LEU A 12 -23.95 -21.26 5.38
CA LEU A 12 -23.79 -20.19 6.38
C LEU A 12 -24.95 -20.30 7.37
N ASP A 13 -24.68 -20.20 8.66
CA ASP A 13 -25.70 -20.06 9.70
C ASP A 13 -26.03 -18.58 9.94
N ASP A 14 -26.92 -18.31 10.90
CA ASP A 14 -27.34 -16.93 11.20
C ASP A 14 -26.21 -16.09 11.79
N GLU A 15 -25.30 -16.71 12.54
CA GLU A 15 -24.14 -16.03 13.13
C GLU A 15 -23.15 -15.60 12.03
N ALA A 16 -22.82 -16.51 11.10
CA ALA A 16 -21.99 -16.21 9.95
C ALA A 16 -22.64 -15.14 9.06
N ARG A 17 -23.96 -15.18 8.85
CA ARG A 17 -24.70 -14.14 8.14
C ARG A 17 -24.60 -12.79 8.83
N ALA A 18 -24.75 -12.74 10.15
CA ALA A 18 -24.62 -11.52 10.93
C ALA A 18 -23.20 -10.94 10.83
N GLY A 19 -22.17 -11.77 10.97
CA GLY A 19 -20.76 -11.35 10.81
C GLY A 19 -20.46 -10.83 9.40
N ILE A 20 -21.02 -11.45 8.35
CA ILE A 20 -20.90 -10.94 6.97
C ILE A 20 -21.58 -9.57 6.84
N ALA A 21 -22.75 -9.36 7.44
CA ALA A 21 -23.45 -8.09 7.39
C ALA A 21 -22.65 -6.97 8.10
N GLU A 22 -22.02 -7.28 9.23
CA GLU A 22 -21.15 -6.37 9.98
C GLU A 22 -19.90 -6.00 9.16
N LEU A 23 -19.16 -6.98 8.66
CA LEU A 23 -17.99 -6.74 7.79
C LEU A 23 -18.35 -5.92 6.55
N ASN A 24 -19.53 -6.17 5.96
CA ASN A 24 -20.03 -5.38 4.84
C ASN A 24 -20.24 -3.91 5.20
N GLN A 25 -20.82 -3.61 6.35
CA GLN A 25 -20.98 -2.21 6.78
C GLN A 25 -19.63 -1.58 7.11
N GLN A 26 -18.74 -2.33 7.76
CA GLN A 26 -17.47 -1.79 8.24
C GLN A 26 -16.48 -1.49 7.12
N TYR A 27 -16.41 -2.36 6.10
CA TYR A 27 -15.38 -2.29 5.06
C TYR A 27 -15.97 -2.16 3.65
N PHE A 28 -16.81 -3.11 3.24
CA PHE A 28 -17.18 -3.26 1.82
C PHE A 28 -18.23 -2.25 1.32
N LYS A 29 -18.96 -1.59 2.22
CA LYS A 29 -19.89 -0.48 1.94
C LYS A 29 -19.44 0.84 2.55
N ASN A 30 -18.32 0.84 3.28
CA ASN A 30 -17.81 2.03 3.92
C ASN A 30 -17.04 2.87 2.89
N TRP A 31 -17.53 4.08 2.62
CA TRP A 31 -16.89 5.00 1.68
C TRP A 31 -15.42 5.20 2.07
N ASP A 32 -15.17 5.60 3.32
CA ASP A 32 -13.84 5.91 3.83
C ASP A 32 -12.87 4.74 3.67
N TRP A 33 -13.36 3.50 3.61
CA TRP A 33 -12.53 2.33 3.30
C TRP A 33 -12.35 2.11 1.80
N ILE A 34 -13.42 2.19 1.01
CA ILE A 34 -13.41 1.87 -0.42
C ILE A 34 -12.51 2.81 -1.21
N TYR A 35 -12.56 4.12 -0.92
CA TYR A 35 -11.69 5.05 -1.64
C TYR A 35 -10.82 5.96 -0.77
N GLY A 36 -10.93 5.87 0.56
CA GLY A 36 -10.03 6.60 1.44
C GLY A 36 -10.22 8.11 1.38
N GLN A 37 -9.44 8.80 2.21
CA GLN A 37 -9.16 10.21 1.97
C GLN A 37 -8.03 10.31 0.95
N SER A 38 -8.20 11.18 -0.06
CA SER A 38 -7.11 11.60 -0.95
C SER A 38 -6.55 12.92 -0.44
N PRO A 39 -5.62 12.90 0.55
CA PRO A 39 -5.05 14.12 1.08
C PRO A 39 -4.30 14.90 -0.01
N ALA A 40 -4.18 16.22 0.18
CA ALA A 40 -3.40 17.05 -0.72
C ALA A 40 -1.95 16.55 -0.79
N PHE A 41 -1.43 16.42 -2.01
CA PHE A 41 -0.03 16.12 -2.30
C PHE A 41 0.57 17.21 -3.18
N THR A 42 1.87 17.42 -3.07
CA THR A 42 2.63 18.35 -3.93
C THR A 42 3.46 17.63 -4.97
N ILE A 43 3.77 16.34 -4.74
CA ILE A 43 4.59 15.51 -5.61
C ILE A 43 3.88 14.18 -5.83
N LYS A 44 3.83 13.73 -7.09
CA LYS A 44 3.30 12.43 -7.47
C LYS A 44 4.29 11.73 -8.37
N GLN A 45 4.75 10.56 -7.92
CA GLN A 45 5.70 9.72 -8.62
C GLN A 45 5.09 8.37 -8.91
N ARG A 46 4.98 8.00 -10.18
CA ARG A 46 4.36 6.75 -10.62
C ARG A 46 5.24 6.02 -11.61
N ARG A 47 5.41 4.71 -11.42
CA ARG A 47 6.09 3.83 -12.39
C ARG A 47 5.46 2.45 -12.39
N HIS A 48 5.40 1.85 -13.57
CA HIS A 48 5.05 0.45 -13.75
C HIS A 48 6.32 -0.40 -13.79
N PHE A 49 6.36 -1.44 -12.97
CA PHE A 49 7.42 -2.45 -12.90
C PHE A 49 6.84 -3.81 -13.30
N ASP A 50 7.72 -4.79 -13.55
CA ASP A 50 7.30 -6.16 -13.86
C ASP A 50 6.45 -6.79 -12.74
N ALA A 51 6.69 -6.38 -11.49
CA ALA A 51 5.95 -6.84 -10.30
C ALA A 51 4.75 -5.95 -9.92
N GLY A 52 4.36 -5.00 -10.78
CA GLY A 52 3.22 -4.12 -10.58
C GLY A 52 3.56 -2.62 -10.64
N THR A 53 2.54 -1.80 -10.53
CA THR A 53 2.59 -0.33 -10.53
C THR A 53 2.71 0.17 -9.11
N VAL A 54 3.66 1.09 -8.87
CA VAL A 54 3.77 1.82 -7.61
C VAL A 54 3.57 3.31 -7.89
N GLU A 55 2.77 3.96 -7.05
CA GLU A 55 2.57 5.40 -7.04
C GLU A 55 2.78 5.95 -5.62
N PHE A 56 3.72 6.89 -5.48
CA PHE A 56 3.91 7.69 -4.28
C PHE A 56 3.29 9.06 -4.49
N GLN A 57 2.37 9.45 -3.61
CA GLN A 57 1.88 10.82 -3.48
C GLN A 57 2.45 11.41 -2.21
N LEU A 58 3.29 12.44 -2.32
CA LEU A 58 3.97 13.07 -1.19
C LEU A 58 3.51 14.52 -1.03
N ASN A 59 3.35 14.94 0.21
CA ASN A 59 3.31 16.36 0.55
C ASN A 59 4.64 16.74 1.20
N VAL A 60 5.39 17.63 0.55
CA VAL A 60 6.67 18.13 1.04
C VAL A 60 6.53 19.57 1.48
N ASP A 61 6.90 19.86 2.73
CA ASP A 61 6.90 21.20 3.32
C ASP A 61 8.25 21.47 3.97
N ALA A 62 8.80 22.66 3.72
CA ALA A 62 10.15 23.05 4.13
C ALA A 62 11.24 21.98 3.81
N GLY A 63 11.10 21.30 2.65
CA GLY A 63 12.04 20.26 2.20
C GLY A 63 11.95 18.93 2.94
N ARG A 64 10.91 18.71 3.75
CA ARG A 64 10.67 17.45 4.49
C ARG A 64 9.32 16.84 4.10
N ILE A 65 9.26 15.52 4.04
CA ILE A 65 8.04 14.78 3.76
C ILE A 65 7.10 14.92 4.98
N LYS A 66 5.92 15.51 4.77
CA LYS A 66 4.89 15.65 5.80
C LYS A 66 3.89 14.51 5.79
N THR A 67 3.50 14.09 4.59
CA THR A 67 2.62 12.95 4.37
C THR A 67 3.10 12.19 3.14
N VAL A 68 2.87 10.89 3.15
CA VAL A 68 3.02 10.03 1.97
C VAL A 68 1.82 9.09 1.89
N THR A 69 1.29 8.92 0.70
CA THR A 69 0.29 7.91 0.39
C THR A 69 0.82 7.05 -0.74
N ILE A 70 0.69 5.74 -0.57
CA ILE A 70 1.24 4.75 -1.49
C ILE A 70 0.06 4.02 -2.14
N TYR A 71 -0.05 4.13 -3.45
CA TYR A 71 -1.05 3.43 -4.25
C TYR A 71 -0.36 2.46 -5.20
N GLY A 72 -1.09 1.45 -5.65
CA GLY A 72 -0.58 0.53 -6.65
C GLY A 72 -1.35 -0.78 -6.72
N ASP A 73 -0.91 -1.61 -7.67
CA ASP A 73 -1.31 -3.00 -7.85
C ASP A 73 -0.11 -3.95 -7.64
N PHE A 74 0.91 -3.50 -6.90
CA PHE A 74 2.00 -4.35 -6.42
C PHE A 74 1.52 -5.27 -5.29
N PHE A 75 2.20 -6.41 -5.14
CA PHE A 75 1.90 -7.39 -4.11
C PHE A 75 3.04 -7.45 -3.08
N GLY A 76 2.72 -7.10 -1.83
CA GLY A 76 3.56 -7.28 -0.65
C GLY A 76 3.00 -8.33 0.30
N ALA A 77 3.89 -8.96 1.08
CA ALA A 77 3.49 -9.83 2.18
C ALA A 77 3.05 -9.06 3.43
N GLN A 78 3.39 -7.76 3.51
CA GLN A 78 3.13 -6.87 4.64
C GLN A 78 2.47 -5.56 4.18
N PRO A 79 1.67 -4.90 5.05
CA PRO A 79 1.11 -3.58 4.77
C PRO A 79 2.20 -2.52 4.70
N VAL A 80 1.98 -1.47 3.91
CA VAL A 80 2.99 -0.42 3.63
C VAL A 80 3.12 0.64 4.72
N ASP A 81 2.29 0.62 5.77
CA ASP A 81 2.33 1.59 6.87
C ASP A 81 3.73 1.79 7.48
N PRO A 82 4.55 0.74 7.73
CA PRO A 82 5.91 0.92 8.23
C PRO A 82 6.80 1.73 7.28
N VAL A 83 6.60 1.62 5.97
CA VAL A 83 7.35 2.39 4.97
C VAL A 83 6.94 3.86 5.05
N ILE A 84 5.64 4.14 5.19
CA ILE A 84 5.08 5.49 5.36
C ILE A 84 5.70 6.14 6.60
N ASP A 85 5.66 5.46 7.75
CA ASP A 85 6.15 5.96 9.03
C ASP A 85 7.64 6.32 8.98
N HIS A 86 8.46 5.51 8.30
CA HIS A 86 9.89 5.79 8.15
C HIS A 86 10.17 7.02 7.27
N LEU A 87 9.25 7.41 6.38
CA LEU A 87 9.43 8.53 5.47
C LEU A 87 8.94 9.86 6.07
N ILE A 88 8.02 9.86 7.03
CA ILE A 88 7.52 11.09 7.65
C ILE A 88 8.66 11.84 8.36
N GLY A 89 8.77 13.14 8.07
CA GLY A 89 9.80 14.03 8.61
C GLY A 89 11.17 13.90 7.92
N VAL A 90 11.37 12.91 7.06
CA VAL A 90 12.62 12.72 6.31
C VAL A 90 12.78 13.85 5.30
N LYS A 91 14.02 14.31 5.14
CA LYS A 91 14.35 15.30 4.10
C LYS A 91 14.11 14.68 2.73
N TYR A 92 13.42 15.40 1.84
CA TYR A 92 13.11 14.91 0.50
C TYR A 92 14.35 14.94 -0.40
N GLU A 93 15.26 14.00 -0.16
CA GLU A 93 16.51 13.79 -0.89
C GLU A 93 16.86 12.30 -0.89
N ARG A 94 17.48 11.81 -1.97
CA ARG A 94 17.77 10.39 -2.20
C ARG A 94 18.48 9.74 -1.01
N GLN A 95 19.54 10.38 -0.50
CA GLN A 95 20.37 9.82 0.56
C GLN A 95 19.63 9.69 1.89
N ALA A 96 18.86 10.70 2.28
CA ALA A 96 18.09 10.66 3.52
C ALA A 96 16.99 9.60 3.44
N ILE A 97 16.30 9.50 2.30
CA ILE A 97 15.27 8.48 2.05
C ILE A 97 15.88 7.07 2.09
N ALA A 98 16.99 6.86 1.39
CA ALA A 98 17.69 5.57 1.38
C ALA A 98 18.13 5.15 2.80
N THR A 99 18.58 6.11 3.62
CA THR A 99 19.00 5.89 5.00
C THR A 99 17.80 5.55 5.90
N ALA A 100 16.71 6.31 5.78
CA ALA A 100 15.49 6.08 6.56
C ALA A 100 14.89 4.70 6.27
N LEU A 101 14.91 4.26 5.02
CA LEU A 101 14.39 2.95 4.62
C LEU A 101 15.39 1.81 4.83
N ALA A 102 16.65 2.08 5.21
CA ALA A 102 17.71 1.06 5.33
C ALA A 102 17.39 -0.11 6.27
N PRO A 103 16.66 0.10 7.39
CA PRO A 103 16.27 -0.99 8.28
C PRO A 103 15.18 -1.91 7.70
N LEU A 104 14.49 -1.51 6.63
CA LEU A 104 13.37 -2.24 6.06
C LEU A 104 13.80 -3.11 4.87
N ASP A 105 13.32 -4.35 4.87
CA ASP A 105 13.32 -5.20 3.69
C ASP A 105 12.14 -4.82 2.78
N LEU A 106 12.41 -3.96 1.78
CA LEU A 106 11.37 -3.43 0.89
C LEU A 106 10.65 -4.51 0.08
N SER A 107 11.26 -5.68 -0.10
CA SER A 107 10.63 -6.79 -0.83
C SER A 107 9.39 -7.34 -0.12
N GLN A 108 9.30 -7.19 1.21
CA GLN A 108 8.14 -7.60 2.00
C GLN A 108 6.91 -6.73 1.74
N TYR A 109 7.11 -5.51 1.22
CA TYR A 109 6.06 -4.52 1.01
C TYR A 109 5.72 -4.35 -0.47
N PHE A 110 6.72 -4.44 -1.36
CA PHE A 110 6.58 -4.15 -2.79
C PHE A 110 6.82 -5.36 -3.69
N GLY A 111 7.09 -6.54 -3.12
CA GLY A 111 7.37 -7.76 -3.88
C GLY A 111 8.74 -7.70 -4.55
N ASN A 112 8.84 -8.25 -5.77
CA ASN A 112 10.10 -8.35 -6.50
C ASN A 112 10.44 -7.05 -7.27
N ILE A 113 10.40 -5.90 -6.58
CA ILE A 113 10.87 -4.61 -7.09
C ILE A 113 12.19 -4.28 -6.39
N ASP A 114 13.20 -3.90 -7.17
CA ASP A 114 14.51 -3.55 -6.61
C ASP A 114 14.42 -2.30 -5.70
N ARG A 115 15.21 -2.34 -4.62
CA ARG A 115 15.23 -1.28 -3.61
C ARG A 115 15.67 0.07 -4.19
N ASP A 116 16.74 0.09 -4.97
CA ASP A 116 17.23 1.33 -5.55
C ASP A 116 16.23 1.87 -6.58
N GLN A 117 15.56 1.00 -7.33
CA GLN A 117 14.49 1.41 -8.24
C GLN A 117 13.30 2.10 -7.53
N LEU A 118 12.90 1.62 -6.34
CA LEU A 118 11.86 2.26 -5.52
C LEU A 118 12.32 3.62 -4.99
N ILE A 119 13.56 3.70 -4.50
CA ILE A 119 14.15 4.95 -4.01
C ILE A 119 14.26 5.96 -5.15
N ASP A 120 14.70 5.52 -6.33
CA ASP A 120 14.82 6.36 -7.52
C ASP A 120 13.45 6.83 -8.01
N LEU A 121 12.39 6.03 -7.87
CA LEU A 121 11.02 6.48 -8.13
C LEU A 121 10.61 7.58 -7.14
N LEU A 122 10.87 7.40 -5.85
CA LEU A 122 10.51 8.37 -4.80
C LEU A 122 11.10 9.76 -5.06
N VAL A 123 12.30 9.84 -5.63
CA VAL A 123 13.04 11.09 -5.89
C VAL A 123 13.20 11.42 -7.37
N ALA A 124 12.41 10.79 -8.24
CA ALA A 124 12.47 11.06 -9.66
C ALA A 124 12.24 12.57 -9.95
N PRO A 125 12.95 13.16 -10.91
CA PRO A 125 12.81 14.57 -11.26
C PRO A 125 11.44 14.92 -11.87
#